data_AF-X0V7L6-F1
#
_entry.id   AF-X0V7L6-F1
#
_cell.length_a   1.000
_cell.length_b   1.000
_cell.length_c   1.000
_cell.angle_alpha   90.00
_cell.angle_beta   90.00
_cell.angle_gamma   90.00
#
_symmetry.space_group_name_H-M   'P 1'
#
loop_
_entity.id
_entity.type
_entity.pdbx_description
1 polymer ?
#
loop_
_entity_poly.entity_id
_entity_poly.type
_entity_poly.pdbx_seq_one_letter_code
_entity_poly.pdbx_strand_id
1 'polypeptide(L)'
;SCPTVLRHTLVPKLNMHNPGGYAKLAVASNATYVEPKAAMSVGYARKRFGYDEMAWHKDIRAFAEELSAESGYTIIDEQPLSLIVLLSRLDKAIQLF
;
A
#
# COMPACT_ATOMS: atom_id res chain seq x y z
N SER A 1 -1.92 -23.21 -4.06
CA SER A 1 -2.13 -22.37 -2.85
C SER A 1 -2.93 -21.14 -3.27
N CYS A 2 -3.65 -20.49 -2.35
CA CYS A 2 -4.38 -19.26 -2.62
C CYS A 2 -3.53 -18.05 -2.19
N PRO A 3 -3.27 -17.06 -3.06
CA PRO A 3 -2.53 -15.86 -2.68
C PRO A 3 -3.30 -15.04 -1.63
N THR A 4 -2.59 -14.55 -0.62
CA THR A 4 -3.15 -13.69 0.43
C THR A 4 -2.62 -12.26 0.31
N VAL A 5 -3.41 -11.28 0.73
CA VAL A 5 -3.07 -9.86 0.61
C VAL A 5 -3.26 -9.15 1.94
N LEU A 6 -2.26 -8.38 2.35
CA LEU A 6 -2.39 -7.37 3.40
C LEU A 6 -2.48 -5.97 2.76
N ARG A 7 -3.67 -5.36 2.81
CA ARG A 7 -3.89 -4.03 2.23
C ARG A 7 -3.92 -2.95 3.30
N HIS A 8 -3.15 -1.89 3.08
CA HIS A 8 -3.15 -0.69 3.90
C HIS A 8 -3.81 0.45 3.14
N THR A 9 -4.97 0.89 3.62
CA THR A 9 -5.65 2.08 3.09
C THR A 9 -5.16 3.31 3.85
N LEU A 10 -4.38 4.16 3.19
CA LEU A 10 -3.56 5.21 3.79
C LEU A 10 -4.15 6.61 3.59
N VAL A 11 -4.09 7.42 4.65
CA VAL A 11 -4.45 8.83 4.69
C VAL A 11 -3.34 9.59 5.45
N PRO A 12 -2.70 10.62 4.84
CA PRO A 12 -1.56 11.35 5.40
C PRO A 12 -1.64 11.71 6.88
N LYS A 13 -2.73 12.36 7.29
CA LYS A 13 -2.89 12.91 8.66
C LYS A 13 -3.58 11.95 9.65
N LEU A 14 -3.80 10.69 9.26
CA LEU A 14 -4.53 9.72 10.07
C LEU A 14 -3.71 8.48 10.40
N ASN A 15 -3.17 7.81 9.39
CA ASN A 15 -2.50 6.52 9.56
C ASN A 15 -1.28 6.32 8.67
N MET A 16 -0.96 7.25 7.78
CA MET A 16 0.19 7.16 6.89
C MET A 16 1.47 7.65 7.58
N HIS A 17 1.83 6.99 8.68
CA HIS A 17 3.00 7.29 9.49
C HIS A 17 3.64 5.98 9.97
N ASN A 18 4.92 6.02 10.37
CA ASN A 18 5.66 4.87 10.91
C ASN A 18 5.68 3.63 9.96
N PRO A 19 6.31 3.72 8.77
CA PRO A 19 6.40 2.59 7.83
C PRO A 19 7.02 1.33 8.44
N GLY A 20 7.99 1.46 9.35
CA GLY A 20 8.57 0.32 10.07
C GLY A 20 7.58 -0.46 10.95
N GLY A 21 6.59 0.23 11.53
CA GLY A 21 5.46 -0.42 12.21
C GLY A 21 4.61 -1.27 11.26
N TYR A 22 4.36 -0.75 10.05
CA TYR A 22 3.66 -1.48 9.00
C TYR A 22 4.49 -2.65 8.46
N ALA A 23 5.80 -2.50 8.34
CA ALA A 23 6.71 -3.56 7.94
C ALA A 23 6.65 -4.76 8.91
N LYS A 24 6.59 -4.50 10.22
CA LYS A 24 6.40 -5.56 11.23
C LYS A 24 5.09 -6.32 11.04
N LEU A 25 4.00 -5.62 10.71
CA LEU A 25 2.71 -6.25 10.41
C LEU A 25 2.77 -7.08 9.11
N ALA A 26 3.43 -6.57 8.07
CA ALA A 26 3.66 -7.30 6.82
C ALA A 26 4.45 -8.60 7.06
N VAL A 27 5.52 -8.54 7.84
CA VAL A 27 6.31 -9.73 8.22
C VAL A 27 5.46 -10.71 9.03
N ALA A 28 4.74 -10.23 10.04
CA ALA A 28 3.90 -11.08 10.90
C ALA A 28 2.75 -11.75 10.14
N SER A 29 2.15 -11.06 9.17
CA SER A 29 1.06 -11.61 8.34
C SER A 29 1.53 -12.70 7.37
N ASN A 30 2.79 -12.65 6.93
CA ASN A 30 3.35 -13.50 5.89
C ASN A 30 2.45 -13.60 4.63
N ALA A 31 1.78 -12.49 4.28
CA ALA A 31 0.92 -12.42 3.12
C ALA A 31 1.70 -12.63 1.81
N THR A 32 1.04 -13.09 0.74
CA THR A 32 1.70 -13.15 -0.59
C THR A 32 2.00 -11.75 -1.13
N TYR A 33 1.10 -10.80 -0.86
CA TYR A 33 1.21 -9.42 -1.32
C TYR A 33 0.92 -8.42 -0.19
N VAL A 34 1.55 -7.25 -0.30
CA VAL A 34 1.25 -6.08 0.53
C VAL A 34 0.87 -4.93 -0.40
N GLU A 35 -0.24 -4.26 -0.12
CA GLU A 35 -0.77 -3.18 -0.94
C GLU A 35 -0.92 -1.88 -0.12
N PRO A 36 0.10 -0.99 -0.14
CA PRO A 36 -0.09 0.41 0.24
C PRO A 36 -0.97 1.10 -0.81
N LYS A 37 -2.14 1.58 -0.41
CA LYS A 37 -3.12 2.23 -1.28
C LYS A 37 -3.67 3.50 -0.65
N ALA A 38 -3.75 4.60 -1.41
CA ALA A 38 -4.39 5.81 -0.91
C ALA A 38 -5.90 5.60 -0.73
N ALA A 39 -6.46 6.15 0.36
CA ALA A 39 -7.90 6.35 0.44
C ALA A 39 -8.32 7.46 -0.53
N MET A 40 -9.29 7.21 -1.41
CA MET A 40 -9.73 8.21 -2.40
C MET A 40 -10.94 9.01 -1.93
N SER A 41 -10.92 10.34 -2.11
CA SER A 41 -12.05 11.23 -1.84
C SER A 41 -13.08 11.19 -2.99
N VAL A 42 -13.82 10.07 -3.07
CA VAL A 42 -14.85 9.84 -4.08
C VAL A 42 -16.21 9.52 -3.44
N GLY A 43 -17.30 9.88 -4.13
CA GLY A 43 -18.67 9.64 -3.65
C GLY A 43 -18.91 10.24 -2.26
N TYR A 44 -19.46 9.43 -1.35
CA TYR A 44 -19.77 9.86 0.02
C TYR A 44 -18.51 10.16 0.86
N ALA A 45 -17.33 9.65 0.47
CA ALA A 45 -16.08 9.93 1.18
C ALA A 45 -15.71 11.42 1.16
N ARG A 46 -16.18 12.17 0.15
CA ARG A 46 -15.97 13.62 0.02
C ARG A 46 -16.51 14.44 1.18
N LYS A 47 -17.45 13.90 1.97
CA LYS A 47 -17.95 14.55 3.19
C LYS A 47 -17.00 14.40 4.40
N ARG A 48 -16.00 13.50 4.30
CA ARG A 48 -15.09 13.16 5.40
C ARG A 48 -13.69 13.72 5.22
N PHE A 49 -13.19 13.80 3.98
CA PHE A 49 -11.90 14.41 3.65
C PHE A 49 -11.85 14.86 2.19
N GLY A 50 -11.08 15.91 1.90
CA GLY A 50 -10.89 16.51 0.58
C GLY A 50 -9.80 15.85 -0.28
N TYR A 51 -9.62 16.35 -1.51
CA TYR A 51 -8.52 15.93 -2.40
C TYR A 51 -7.15 16.40 -1.92
N ASP A 52 -7.11 17.54 -1.23
CA ASP A 52 -5.94 18.13 -0.60
C ASP A 52 -5.47 17.35 0.64
N GLU A 53 -6.35 16.53 1.21
CA GLU A 53 -6.05 15.65 2.34
C GLU A 53 -5.68 14.22 1.93
N MET A 54 -5.82 13.90 0.64
CA MET A 54 -5.50 12.59 0.07
C MET A 54 -4.00 12.46 -0.20
N ALA A 55 -3.45 11.24 -0.04
CA ALA A 55 -2.12 10.92 -0.55
C ALA A 55 -2.15 10.73 -2.06
N TRP A 56 -1.22 11.36 -2.78
CA TRP A 56 -1.02 11.12 -4.20
C TRP A 56 -0.07 9.94 -4.42
N HIS A 57 0.01 9.45 -5.67
CA HIS A 57 0.78 8.25 -5.98
C HIS A 57 2.24 8.36 -5.51
N LYS A 58 2.86 9.52 -5.69
CA LYS A 58 4.23 9.79 -5.21
C LYS A 58 4.38 9.60 -3.70
N ASP A 59 3.36 9.95 -2.93
CA ASP A 59 3.38 9.85 -1.47
C ASP A 59 3.23 8.37 -1.07
N ILE A 60 2.33 7.64 -1.74
CA ILE A 60 2.17 6.19 -1.55
C ILE A 60 3.44 5.43 -1.93
N ARG A 61 4.10 5.84 -3.03
CA ARG A 61 5.37 5.26 -3.47
C ARG A 61 6.48 5.47 -2.46
N ALA A 62 6.64 6.68 -1.93
CA ALA A 62 7.62 6.97 -0.88
C ALA A 62 7.37 6.11 0.38
N PHE A 63 6.11 6.03 0.83
CA PHE A 63 5.75 5.18 1.96
C PHE A 63 6.03 3.68 1.69
N ALA A 64 5.76 3.22 0.47
CA ALA A 64 6.03 1.85 0.05
C ALA A 64 7.52 1.52 0.01
N GLU A 65 8.38 2.48 -0.37
CA GLU A 65 9.84 2.31 -0.37
C GLU A 65 10.39 2.15 1.05
N GLU A 66 9.94 2.98 1.99
CA GLU A 66 10.30 2.85 3.41
C GLU A 66 9.80 1.53 4.01
N LEU A 67 8.56 1.13 3.70
CA LEU A 67 8.00 -0.17 4.12
C LEU A 67 8.79 -1.35 3.53
N SER A 68 9.19 -1.25 2.26
CA SER A 68 9.96 -2.28 1.55
C SER A 68 11.32 -2.50 2.21
N ALA A 69 12.01 -1.41 2.56
CA ALA A 69 13.34 -1.45 3.18
C ALA A 69 13.37 -2.25 4.50
N GLU A 70 12.25 -2.29 5.24
CA GLU A 70 12.19 -2.93 6.56
C GLU A 70 11.42 -4.26 6.61
N SER A 71 10.65 -4.61 5.56
CA SER A 71 9.74 -5.77 5.59
C SER A 71 10.27 -7.02 4.88
N GLY A 72 11.30 -6.86 4.05
CA GLY A 72 11.77 -7.91 3.13
C GLY A 72 10.80 -8.20 1.98
N TYR A 73 9.76 -7.38 1.78
CA TYR A 73 8.95 -7.37 0.57
C TYR A 73 9.51 -6.30 -0.38
N THR A 74 9.62 -6.62 -1.66
CA THR A 74 10.08 -5.70 -2.71
C THR A 74 8.91 -5.18 -3.51
N ILE A 75 9.00 -3.94 -3.99
CA ILE A 75 8.02 -3.40 -4.94
C ILE A 75 8.15 -4.14 -6.26
N ILE A 76 7.05 -4.70 -6.76
CA ILE A 76 7.00 -5.47 -8.01
C ILE A 76 6.10 -4.86 -9.08
N ASP A 77 5.19 -3.97 -8.69
CA ASP A 77 4.30 -3.27 -9.61
C ASP A 77 3.66 -2.03 -8.96
N GLU A 78 3.04 -1.16 -9.76
CA GLU A 78 2.27 -0.01 -9.29
C GLU A 78 1.21 0.42 -10.30
N GLN A 79 0.16 1.10 -9.82
CA GLN A 79 -0.87 1.66 -10.69
C GLN A 79 -1.19 3.11 -10.28
N PRO A 80 -0.57 4.11 -10.93
CA PRO A 80 -0.70 5.52 -10.56
C PRO A 80 -2.13 6.05 -10.48
N LEU A 81 -3.01 5.65 -11.41
CA LEU A 81 -4.40 6.10 -11.41
C LEU A 81 -5.21 5.55 -10.23
N SER A 82 -4.81 4.39 -9.72
CA SER A 82 -5.41 3.74 -8.56
C SER A 82 -4.71 4.08 -7.25
N LEU A 83 -3.66 4.92 -7.29
CA LEU A 83 -2.87 5.37 -6.15
C LEU A 83 -2.42 4.19 -5.27
N ILE A 84 -1.88 3.15 -5.89
CA ILE A 84 -1.52 1.89 -5.24
C ILE A 84 -0.15 1.41 -5.72
N VAL A 85 0.60 0.83 -4.79
CA VAL A 85 1.85 0.11 -5.05
C VAL A 85 1.67 -1.34 -4.59
N LEU A 86 2.29 -2.28 -5.30
CA LEU A 86 2.26 -3.70 -4.99
C LEU A 86 3.64 -4.17 -4.55
N LEU A 87 3.71 -4.77 -3.37
CA LEU A 87 4.91 -5.42 -2.87
C LEU A 87 4.70 -6.93 -2.74
N SER A 88 5.76 -7.70 -2.99
CA SER A 88 5.78 -9.15 -2.78
C SER A 88 7.19 -9.61 -2.42
N ARG A 89 7.30 -10.85 -1.94
CA ARG A 89 8.56 -11.61 -1.89
C ARG A 89 8.80 -12.43 -3.16
N LEU A 90 7.81 -12.47 -4.05
CA LEU A 90 7.93 -13.04 -5.39
C LEU A 90 8.55 -12.00 -6.32
N ASP A 91 9.31 -12.44 -7.32
CA ASP A 91 9.87 -11.53 -8.32
C ASP A 91 8.80 -10.92 -9.25
N LYS A 92 7.68 -11.63 -9.42
CA LYS A 92 6.55 -11.22 -10.27
C LYS A 92 5.22 -11.64 -9.65
N ALA A 93 4.18 -10.86 -9.92
CA ALA A 93 2.83 -11.20 -9.51
C ALA A 93 2.34 -12.48 -10.20
N ILE A 94 1.61 -13.31 -9.45
CA ILE A 94 0.94 -14.50 -9.96
C ILE A 94 -0.14 -14.06 -10.96
N GLN A 95 0.02 -14.49 -12.21
CA GLN A 95 -0.99 -14.31 -13.24
C GLN A 95 -2.06 -15.38 -13.08
N LEU A 96 -3.30 -14.94 -12.95
CA LEU A 96 -4.46 -15.81 -12.98
C LEU A 96 -5.09 -15.64 -14.36
N PHE A 97 -4.79 -16.61 -15.24
CA PHE A 97 -5.27 -16.76 -16.63
C PHE A 97 -4.65 -15.80 -17.66
#